data_AF-U5GBF5-F1
#
_entry.id   AF-U5GBF5-F1
#
_cell.length_a   1.000
_cell.length_b   1.000
_cell.length_c   1.000
_cell.angle_alpha   90.00
_cell.angle_beta   90.00
_cell.angle_gamma   90.00
#
_symmetry.space_group_name_H-M   'P 1'
#
loop_
_entity.id
_entity.type
_entity.pdbx_description
1 polymer ?
#
loop_
_entity_poly.entity_id
_entity_poly.type
_entity_poly.pdbx_seq_one_letter_code
_entity_poly.pdbx_strand_id
1 'polypeptide(L)' 'MQLGKKVIEFLADHAYSMGCYKVILDCSLDNKALYEKCGFKQKEVQIY' A
#
# COMPACT_ATOMS: atom_id res chain seq x y z
N MET A 1 16.27 -5.02 -8.80
CA MET A 1 15.07 -5.82 -8.42
C MET A 1 14.27 -5.06 -7.37
N GLN A 2 12.98 -4.83 -7.58
CA GLN A 2 12.12 -4.10 -6.63
C GLN A 2 11.27 -5.09 -5.82
N LEU A 3 11.87 -5.76 -4.83
CA LEU A 3 11.19 -6.81 -4.06
C LEU A 3 10.02 -6.27 -3.23
N GLY A 4 10.21 -5.11 -2.59
CA GLY A 4 9.15 -4.47 -1.79
C GLY A 4 7.88 -4.17 -2.60
N LYS A 5 8.04 -3.67 -3.84
CA LYS A 5 6.92 -3.43 -4.76
C LYS A 5 6.13 -4.72 -5.04
N LYS A 6 6.84 -5.82 -5.35
CA LYS A 6 6.19 -7.12 -5.60
C LYS A 6 5.41 -7.64 -4.39
N VAL A 7 5.94 -7.44 -3.19
CA VAL A 7 5.26 -7.83 -1.95
C VAL A 7 3.97 -7.03 -1.76
N ILE A 8 4.02 -5.71 -1.97
CA ILE A 8 2.85 -4.84 -1.84
C ILE A 8 1.77 -5.21 -2.85
N GLU A 9 2.15 -5.40 -4.12
CA GLU A 9 1.22 -5.80 -5.19
C GLU A 9 0.58 -7.16 -4.89
N PHE A 10 1.38 -8.16 -4.51
CA PHE A 10 0.87 -9.49 -4.18
C PHE A 10 -0.12 -9.47 -3.01
N LEU A 11 0.19 -8.74 -1.93
CA LEU A 11 -0.69 -8.65 -0.77
C LEU A 11 -1.99 -7.89 -1.09
N ALA A 12 -1.90 -6.84 -1.89
CA ALA A 12 -3.08 -6.09 -2.33
C ALA A 12 -4.01 -6.97 -3.19
N ASP A 13 -3.45 -7.63 -4.20
CA ASP A 13 -4.19 -8.54 -5.09
C ASP A 13 -4.82 -9.70 -4.30
N HIS A 14 -4.07 -10.26 -3.35
CA HIS A 14 -4.58 -11.31 -2.48
C HIS A 14 -5.76 -10.83 -1.64
N ALA A 15 -5.67 -9.66 -1.00
CA ALA A 15 -6.78 -9.10 -0.22
C ALA A 15 -8.03 -8.88 -1.08
N TYR A 16 -7.88 -8.34 -2.29
CA TYR A 16 -9.00 -8.20 -3.22
C TYR A 16 -9.60 -9.56 -3.63
N SER A 17 -8.77 -10.58 -3.87
CA SER A 17 -9.24 -11.94 -4.18
C SER A 17 -10.02 -12.58 -3.03
N MET A 18 -9.72 -12.19 -1.80
CA MET A 18 -10.41 -12.62 -0.58
C MET A 18 -11.72 -11.85 -0.33
N GLY A 19 -12.07 -10.91 -1.21
CA GLY A 19 -13.28 -10.08 -1.07
C GLY A 19 -13.11 -8.85 -0.17
N CYS A 20 -11.88 -8.48 0.20
CA CYS A 20 -11.65 -7.21 0.89
C CYS A 20 -11.97 -6.04 -0.05
N TYR A 21 -12.81 -5.11 0.40
CA TYR A 21 -13.17 -3.94 -0.40
C TYR A 21 -12.09 -2.83 -0.39
N LYS A 22 -11.15 -2.88 0.56
CA LYS A 22 -10.10 -1.88 0.74
C LYS A 22 -8.88 -2.49 1.42
N VAL A 23 -7.70 -2.02 1.02
CA VAL A 23 -6.42 -2.28 1.69
C VAL A 23 -5.86 -0.93 2.16
N ILE A 24 -5.41 -0.87 3.42
CA ILE A 24 -4.78 0.31 4.01
C ILE A 24 -3.45 -0.06 4.63
N LEU A 25 -2.53 0.89 4.66
CA LEU A 25 -1.23 0.77 5.30
C LEU A 25 -0.81 2.13 5.82
N ASP A 26 -0.04 2.11 6.90
CA ASP A 26 0.65 3.27 7.42
C ASP A 26 2.09 3.27 6.93
N CYS A 27 2.61 4.45 6.57
CA CYS A 27 4.00 4.61 6.17
C CYS A 27 4.53 5.97 6.58
N SER A 28 5.85 6.07 6.72
CA SER A 28 6.52 7.37 6.84
C SER A 28 6.33 8.20 5.56
N LEU A 29 6.37 9.52 5.70
CA LEU A 29 6.23 10.45 4.58
C LEU A 29 7.28 10.22 3.49
N ASP A 30 8.49 9.80 3.88
CA ASP A 30 9.59 9.48 2.96
C ASP A 30 9.25 8.32 2.01
N ASN A 31 8.41 7.38 2.46
CA ASN A 31 8.02 6.20 1.70
C ASN A 31 6.74 6.40 0.88
N LYS A 32 6.04 7.53 1.03
CA LYS A 32 4.77 7.81 0.34
C LYS A 32 4.87 7.58 -1.18
N ALA A 33 5.92 8.10 -1.81
CA ALA A 33 6.12 7.99 -3.25
C ALA A 33 6.28 6.54 -3.74
N LEU A 34 6.72 5.61 -2.89
CA LEU A 34 6.80 4.19 -3.22
C LEU A 34 5.40 3.57 -3.28
N TYR A 35 4.56 3.87 -2.31
CA TYR A 35 3.19 3.33 -2.25
C TYR A 35 2.28 3.95 -3.31
N GLU A 36 2.47 5.23 -3.65
CA GLU A 36 1.78 5.87 -4.78
C GLU A 36 2.09 5.17 -6.11
N LYS A 37 3.34 4.74 -6.32
CA LYS A 37 3.74 3.90 -7.48
C LYS A 37 3.11 2.51 -7.49
N CYS A 38 2.59 2.06 -6.36
CA CYS A 38 1.86 0.79 -6.21
C CYS A 38 0.34 0.99 -6.27
N GLY A 39 -0.15 2.20 -6.57
CA GLY A 39 -1.59 2.50 -6.72
C GLY A 39 -2.29 2.96 -5.43
N PHE A 40 -1.57 3.05 -4.31
CA PHE A 40 -2.14 3.58 -3.06
C PHE A 40 -2.27 5.11 -3.14
N LYS A 41 -3.21 5.66 -2.38
CA LYS A 41 -3.43 7.10 -2.26
C LYS A 41 -3.42 7.49 -0.80
N GLN A 42 -2.70 8.56 -0.46
CA GLN A 42 -2.77 9.14 0.87
C GLN A 42 -4.18 9.69 1.10
N LYS A 43 -4.81 9.25 2.19
CA LYS A 43 -6.15 9.70 2.61
C LYS A 43 -6.13 10.37 3.97
N GLU A 44 -5.35 9.82 4.90
CA GLU A 44 -5.24 10.30 6.26
C GLU A 44 -3.76 10.30 6.66
N VAL A 45 -3.42 11.13 7.65
CA VAL A 45 -2.11 11.12 8.31
C VAL A 45 -2.37 10.71 9.74
N GLN A 46 -1.73 9.63 10.18
CA GLN A 46 -1.77 9.25 11.59
C GLN A 46 -0.91 10.25 12.37
N ILE A 47 -1.54 10.98 13.30
CA ILE A 47 -0.88 11.93 14.20
C ILE A 47 -0.87 11.28 15.59
N TYR A 48 0.32 11.03 16.11
CA TYR A 48 0.56 10.58 17.48
C TYR A 48 1.08 11.74 18.33
#